data_AF-A0A954HW03-F1
#
_entry.id   AF-A0A954HW03-F1
#
_cell.length_a   1.000
_cell.length_b   1.000
_cell.length_c   1.000
_cell.angle_alpha   90.00
_cell.angle_beta   90.00
_cell.angle_gamma   90.00
#
_symmetry.space_group_name_H-M   'P 1'
#
loop_
_entity.id
_entity.type
_entity.pdbx_description
1 polymer ?
#
loop_
_entity_poly.entity_id
_entity_poly.type
_entity_poly.pdbx_seq_one_letter_code
_entity_poly.pdbx_strand_id
1 'polypeptide(L)'
;MVLLTACAASSGQYTAAQETALTAPDKPGQEMLIKNTLIAVNHGVITGNYTVLRDLGTEEFRRNNSAAALAATFDKLRTQSIDLSPILVTPAEIVAARLDHDTRQLHYTGFFATRPQAVVYSLTFREISGGWMIHKIVVNLQPTDVVISAAQKYPRHSPSRGSVPVSPVSQTAVRR
;
A
#
# COMPACT_ATOMS: atom_id res chain seq x y z
N MET A 1 15.34 -42.98 -27.69
CA MET A 1 15.69 -42.08 -28.82
C MET A 1 14.40 -41.72 -29.53
N VAL A 2 13.80 -40.60 -29.14
CA VAL A 2 12.51 -40.14 -29.68
C VAL A 2 12.82 -38.94 -30.57
N LEU A 3 12.62 -39.08 -31.88
CA LEU A 3 12.61 -37.97 -32.82
C LEU A 3 11.28 -37.22 -32.65
N LEU A 4 11.34 -35.92 -32.31
CA LEU A 4 10.23 -35.01 -32.53
C LEU A 4 10.50 -34.16 -33.77
N THR A 5 9.61 -34.33 -34.75
CA THR A 5 9.48 -33.53 -35.97
C THR A 5 9.06 -32.11 -35.63
N ALA A 6 9.68 -31.12 -36.28
CA ALA A 6 9.32 -29.71 -36.18
C ALA A 6 8.01 -29.42 -36.94
N CYS A 7 7.07 -28.72 -36.29
CA CYS A 7 5.93 -28.08 -36.96
C CYS A 7 6.20 -26.58 -37.13
N ALA A 8 5.79 -26.08 -38.31
CA ALA A 8 6.06 -24.76 -38.85
C ALA A 8 5.40 -23.60 -38.08
N ALA A 9 6.01 -22.43 -38.21
CA ALA A 9 5.58 -21.17 -37.63
C ALA A 9 4.26 -20.67 -38.24
N SER A 10 3.26 -20.45 -37.39
CA SER A 10 2.13 -19.56 -37.68
C SER A 10 2.44 -18.18 -37.11
N SER A 11 2.58 -17.18 -37.98
CA SER A 11 2.63 -15.75 -37.65
C SER A 11 1.27 -15.30 -37.10
N GLY A 12 1.01 -15.62 -35.84
CA GLY A 12 -0.03 -14.98 -35.04
C GLY A 12 0.38 -13.54 -34.77
N GLN A 13 -0.40 -12.60 -35.28
CA GLN A 13 -0.28 -11.18 -34.98
C GLN A 13 -0.27 -11.01 -33.46
N TYR A 14 0.87 -10.61 -32.91
CA TYR A 14 0.94 -10.13 -31.54
C TYR A 14 0.11 -8.85 -31.48
N THR A 15 -1.16 -8.98 -31.09
CA THR A 15 -1.94 -7.84 -30.63
C THR A 15 -1.11 -7.18 -29.54
N ALA A 16 -0.73 -5.92 -29.73
CA ALA A 16 -0.02 -5.15 -28.71
C ALA A 16 -0.80 -5.32 -27.40
N ALA A 17 -0.14 -5.88 -26.38
CA ALA A 17 -0.74 -6.01 -25.06
C ALA A 17 -1.24 -4.63 -24.66
N GLN A 18 -2.56 -4.48 -24.52
CA GLN A 18 -3.14 -3.27 -23.96
C GLN A 18 -2.48 -3.08 -22.61
N GLU A 19 -1.66 -2.05 -22.50
CA GLU A 19 -1.10 -1.61 -21.23
C GLU A 19 -2.29 -1.36 -20.30
N THR A 20 -2.46 -2.26 -19.33
CA THR A 20 -3.60 -2.19 -18.41
C THR A 20 -3.48 -0.88 -17.66
N ALA A 21 -4.53 -0.06 -17.73
CA ALA A 21 -4.55 1.24 -17.07
C ALA A 21 -4.18 1.08 -15.59
N LEU A 22 -3.15 1.79 -15.14
CA LEU A 22 -2.67 1.73 -13.76
C LEU A 22 -3.80 2.17 -12.83
N THR A 23 -4.31 1.22 -12.04
CA THR A 23 -5.43 1.45 -11.13
C THR A 23 -4.99 1.10 -9.71
N ALA A 24 -5.36 1.94 -8.75
CA ALA A 24 -5.10 1.66 -7.35
C ALA A 24 -5.90 0.41 -6.90
N PRO A 25 -5.34 -0.42 -6.00
CA PRO A 25 -6.08 -1.51 -5.37
C PRO A 25 -7.37 -1.03 -4.69
N ASP A 26 -8.39 -1.88 -4.69
CA ASP A 26 -9.61 -1.68 -3.90
C ASP A 26 -9.31 -1.84 -2.40
N LYS A 27 -10.23 -1.42 -1.52
CA LYS A 27 -9.96 -1.38 -0.07
C LYS A 27 -9.37 -2.69 0.51
N PRO A 28 -9.93 -3.88 0.21
CA PRO A 28 -9.31 -5.14 0.64
C PRO A 28 -7.89 -5.32 0.10
N GLY A 29 -7.65 -4.98 -1.17
CA GLY A 29 -6.31 -5.02 -1.76
C GLY A 29 -5.32 -4.05 -1.10
N GLN A 30 -5.75 -2.85 -0.71
CA GLN A 30 -4.91 -1.89 0.02
C GLN A 30 -4.47 -2.47 1.37
N GLU A 31 -5.44 -3.00 2.13
CA GLU A 31 -5.19 -3.59 3.44
C GLU A 31 -4.28 -4.82 3.33
N MET A 32 -4.50 -5.66 2.31
CA MET A 32 -3.65 -6.82 2.03
C MET A 32 -2.20 -6.40 1.74
N LEU A 33 -1.97 -5.42 0.86
CA LEU A 33 -0.61 -4.94 0.55
C LEU A 33 0.11 -4.40 1.78
N ILE A 34 -0.58 -3.60 2.59
CA ILE A 34 -0.04 -3.03 3.82
C ILE A 34 0.31 -4.14 4.82
N LYS A 35 -0.64 -5.04 5.12
CA LYS A 35 -0.45 -6.12 6.10
C LYS A 35 0.64 -7.10 5.64
N ASN A 36 0.63 -7.55 4.39
CA ASN A 36 1.65 -8.47 3.87
C ASN A 36 3.06 -7.89 4.03
N THR A 37 3.24 -6.60 3.73
CA THR A 37 4.53 -5.93 3.87
C THR A 37 4.99 -5.88 5.33
N LEU A 38 4.10 -5.47 6.23
CA LEU A 38 4.43 -5.33 7.66
C LEU A 38 4.64 -6.69 8.36
N ILE A 39 3.96 -7.75 7.89
CA ILE A 39 4.18 -9.11 8.37
C ILE A 39 5.49 -9.69 7.85
N ALA A 40 5.89 -9.37 6.62
CA ALA A 40 7.23 -9.71 6.13
C ALA A 40 8.33 -9.01 6.97
N VAL A 41 8.10 -7.76 7.40
CA VAL A 41 8.97 -7.10 8.39
C VAL A 41 8.98 -7.87 9.71
N ASN A 42 7.81 -8.26 10.24
CA ASN A 42 7.71 -9.02 11.50
C ASN A 42 8.46 -10.35 11.44
N HIS A 43 8.35 -11.10 10.34
CA HIS A 43 9.10 -12.33 10.13
C HIS A 43 10.61 -12.09 10.17
N GLY A 44 11.09 -11.01 9.55
CA GLY A 44 12.50 -10.62 9.62
C GLY A 44 12.95 -10.23 11.03
N VAL A 45 12.11 -9.51 11.77
CA VAL A 45 12.35 -9.15 13.18
C VAL A 45 12.47 -10.39 14.07
N ILE A 46 11.54 -11.35 13.94
CA ILE A 46 11.47 -12.56 14.77
C ILE A 46 12.63 -13.52 14.44
N THR A 47 12.90 -13.74 13.16
CA THR A 47 13.86 -14.77 12.70
C THR A 47 15.28 -14.25 12.50
N GLY A 48 15.44 -12.93 12.41
CA GLY A 48 16.67 -12.30 11.91
C GLY A 48 16.89 -12.43 10.39
N ASN A 49 15.95 -13.06 9.65
CA ASN A 49 16.08 -13.28 8.22
C ASN A 49 15.21 -12.32 7.40
N TYR A 50 15.87 -11.36 6.74
CA TYR A 50 15.21 -10.33 5.94
C TYR A 50 15.18 -10.62 4.43
N THR A 51 15.58 -11.82 3.98
CA THR A 51 15.62 -12.13 2.54
C THR A 51 14.24 -12.13 1.91
N VAL A 52 13.21 -12.64 2.58
CA VAL A 52 11.83 -12.59 2.07
C VAL A 52 11.37 -11.15 1.87
N LEU A 53 11.57 -10.29 2.86
CA LEU A 53 11.22 -8.87 2.76
C LEU A 53 11.95 -8.19 1.60
N ARG A 54 13.26 -8.46 1.47
CA ARG A 54 14.08 -7.96 0.38
C ARG A 54 13.52 -8.42 -0.97
N ASP A 55 13.25 -9.71 -1.11
CA ASP A 55 12.91 -10.32 -2.39
C ASP A 55 11.50 -9.93 -2.89
N LEU A 56 10.60 -9.52 -1.98
CA LEU A 56 9.31 -8.88 -2.30
C LEU A 56 9.44 -7.44 -2.85
N GLY A 57 10.62 -6.84 -2.75
CA GLY A 57 10.87 -5.48 -3.22
C GLY A 57 11.20 -5.37 -4.70
N THR A 58 11.13 -4.15 -5.22
CA THR A 58 11.62 -3.81 -6.56
C THR A 58 13.11 -4.13 -6.66
N GLU A 59 13.60 -4.30 -7.88
CA GLU A 59 15.04 -4.49 -8.11
C GLU A 59 15.89 -3.36 -7.50
N GLU A 60 15.44 -2.11 -7.61
CA GLU A 60 16.09 -0.97 -6.95
C GLU A 60 16.08 -1.08 -5.42
N PHE A 61 14.95 -1.50 -4.82
CA PHE A 61 14.87 -1.74 -3.39
C PHE A 61 15.88 -2.81 -2.96
N ARG A 62 15.97 -3.93 -3.70
CA ARG A 62 16.91 -5.03 -3.42
C ARG A 62 18.36 -4.60 -3.48
N ARG A 63 18.75 -3.82 -4.50
CA ARG A 63 20.11 -3.30 -4.63
C ARG A 63 20.51 -2.40 -3.46
N ASN A 64 19.57 -1.59 -2.99
CA ASN A 64 19.82 -0.64 -1.90
C ASN A 64 19.67 -1.25 -0.50
N ASN A 65 19.05 -2.43 -0.38
CA ASN A 65 18.72 -3.04 0.90
C ASN A 65 19.15 -4.51 0.94
N SER A 66 20.42 -4.77 1.27
CA SER A 66 20.87 -6.12 1.61
C SER A 66 20.14 -6.65 2.86
N ALA A 67 20.10 -7.96 3.07
CA ALA A 67 19.49 -8.54 4.27
C ALA A 67 20.15 -8.01 5.56
N ALA A 68 21.47 -7.80 5.55
CA ALA A 68 22.19 -7.20 6.67
C ALA A 68 21.82 -5.71 6.88
N ALA A 69 21.65 -4.94 5.81
CA ALA A 69 21.20 -3.54 5.92
C ALA A 69 19.77 -3.41 6.47
N LEU A 70 18.87 -4.30 6.06
CA LEU A 70 17.52 -4.40 6.62
C LEU A 70 17.56 -4.80 8.10
N ALA A 71 18.42 -5.76 8.47
CA ALA A 71 18.60 -6.14 9.86
C ALA A 71 19.07 -4.96 10.73
N ALA A 72 20.00 -4.15 10.23
CA ALA A 72 20.45 -2.94 10.93
C ALA A 72 19.34 -1.88 11.02
N THR A 73 18.54 -1.71 9.96
CA THR A 73 17.43 -0.75 9.92
C THR A 73 16.33 -1.08 10.94
N PHE A 74 16.01 -2.37 11.10
CA PHE A 74 14.97 -2.84 12.01
C PHE A 74 15.52 -3.33 13.36
N ASP A 75 16.79 -3.07 13.68
CA ASP A 75 17.45 -3.59 14.88
C ASP A 75 16.74 -3.18 16.16
N LYS A 76 16.20 -1.96 16.22
CA LYS A 76 15.43 -1.48 17.36
C LYS A 76 14.18 -2.35 17.62
N LEU A 77 13.44 -2.71 16.58
CA LEU A 77 12.25 -3.57 16.74
C LEU A 77 12.65 -4.95 17.26
N ARG A 78 13.76 -5.49 16.76
CA ARG A 78 14.29 -6.81 17.14
C ARG A 78 14.82 -6.83 18.56
N THR A 79 15.67 -5.89 18.94
CA THR A 79 16.25 -5.80 20.29
C THR A 79 15.19 -5.54 21.36
N GLN A 80 14.11 -4.85 21.00
CA GLN A 80 12.96 -4.63 21.88
C GLN A 80 11.92 -5.76 21.83
N SER A 81 12.17 -6.83 21.07
CA SER A 81 11.25 -7.97 20.90
C SER A 81 9.82 -7.53 20.53
N ILE A 82 9.71 -6.52 19.66
CA ILE A 82 8.42 -6.02 19.19
C ILE A 82 7.77 -7.08 18.31
N ASP A 83 6.53 -7.45 18.67
CA ASP A 83 5.67 -8.26 17.82
C ASP A 83 4.65 -7.38 17.09
N LEU A 84 4.72 -7.38 15.76
CA LEU A 84 3.76 -6.69 14.89
C LEU A 84 2.54 -7.56 14.54
N SER A 85 2.46 -8.82 14.97
CA SER A 85 1.34 -9.72 14.67
C SER A 85 -0.06 -9.17 15.02
N PRO A 86 -0.27 -8.31 16.04
CA PRO A 86 -1.60 -7.75 16.33
C PRO A 86 -2.22 -6.93 15.19
N ILE A 87 -1.42 -6.49 14.20
CA ILE A 87 -1.95 -5.81 13.02
C ILE A 87 -2.85 -6.72 12.18
N LEU A 88 -2.71 -8.04 12.27
CA LEU A 88 -3.49 -8.99 11.46
C LEU A 88 -4.99 -8.88 11.74
N VAL A 89 -5.36 -8.67 13.00
CA VAL A 89 -6.75 -8.53 13.46
C VAL A 89 -7.20 -7.08 13.63
N THR A 90 -6.28 -6.12 13.42
CA THR A 90 -6.55 -4.69 13.52
C THR A 90 -6.73 -4.11 12.11
N PRO A 91 -7.77 -3.29 11.84
CA PRO A 91 -7.90 -2.64 10.54
C PRO A 91 -6.81 -1.59 10.34
N ALA A 92 -6.38 -1.42 9.08
CA ALA A 92 -5.44 -0.36 8.71
C ALA A 92 -6.17 0.99 8.60
N GLU A 93 -5.77 1.98 9.39
CA GLU A 93 -6.24 3.35 9.25
C GLU A 93 -5.37 4.10 8.23
N ILE A 94 -5.85 4.19 6.99
CA ILE A 94 -5.17 4.92 5.92
C ILE A 94 -5.47 6.42 6.04
N VAL A 95 -4.44 7.20 6.37
CA VAL A 95 -4.50 8.66 6.48
C VAL A 95 -4.38 9.31 5.11
N ALA A 96 -3.45 8.83 4.27
CA ALA A 96 -3.29 9.28 2.89
C ALA A 96 -2.96 8.12 1.95
N ALA A 97 -3.50 8.21 0.74
CA ALA A 97 -3.20 7.33 -0.38
C ALA A 97 -2.95 8.19 -1.62
N ARG A 98 -1.83 7.94 -2.32
CA ARG A 98 -1.49 8.64 -3.56
C ARG A 98 -0.99 7.66 -4.61
N LEU A 99 -1.62 7.69 -5.78
CA LEU A 99 -1.15 7.00 -6.98
C LEU A 99 -0.49 8.03 -7.90
N ASP A 100 0.77 7.80 -8.24
CA ASP A 100 1.53 8.55 -9.23
C ASP A 100 1.61 7.71 -10.51
N HIS A 101 1.02 8.23 -11.59
CA HIS A 101 0.96 7.55 -12.88
C HIS A 101 2.28 7.60 -13.64
N ASP A 102 3.10 8.64 -13.44
CA ASP A 102 4.36 8.81 -14.16
C ASP A 102 5.42 7.86 -13.61
N THR A 103 5.51 7.76 -12.28
CA THR A 103 6.46 6.86 -11.61
C THR A 103 5.89 5.45 -11.41
N ARG A 104 4.59 5.26 -11.68
CA ARG A 104 3.80 4.06 -11.36
C ARG A 104 3.91 3.67 -9.89
N GLN A 105 3.98 4.66 -9.00
CA GLN A 105 4.14 4.45 -7.56
C GLN A 105 2.84 4.69 -6.80
N LEU A 106 2.64 3.87 -5.78
CA LEU A 106 1.50 3.95 -4.87
C LEU A 106 2.03 4.15 -3.46
N HIS A 107 1.67 5.26 -2.84
CA HIS A 107 2.09 5.64 -1.50
C HIS A 107 0.92 5.57 -0.52
N TYR A 108 1.12 4.84 0.58
CA TYR A 108 0.19 4.77 1.70
C TYR A 108 0.85 5.26 2.98
N THR A 109 0.18 6.17 3.67
CA THR A 109 0.51 6.52 5.05
C THR A 109 -0.67 6.25 5.95
N GLY A 110 -0.38 5.84 7.19
CA GLY A 110 -1.44 5.46 8.10
C GLY A 110 -0.90 4.83 9.37
N PHE A 111 -1.79 4.18 10.10
CA PHE A 111 -1.44 3.48 11.32
C PHE A 111 -2.38 2.29 11.60
N PHE A 112 -1.94 1.40 12.49
CA PHE A 112 -2.79 0.43 13.17
C PHE A 112 -2.93 0.84 14.62
N ALA A 113 -4.16 0.92 15.13
CA ALA A 113 -4.46 1.28 16.52
C ALA A 113 -4.27 0.09 17.49
N THR A 114 -3.15 -0.63 17.36
CA THR A 114 -2.72 -1.68 18.29
C THR A 114 -2.41 -1.10 19.66
N ARG A 115 -2.30 -1.91 20.72
CA ARG A 115 -2.01 -1.45 22.09
C ARG A 115 -0.81 -2.21 22.68
N PRO A 116 0.01 -1.57 23.54
CA PRO A 116 -0.10 -0.16 24.00
C PRO A 116 0.43 0.87 22.99
N GLN A 117 1.14 0.42 21.94
CA GLN A 117 1.68 1.27 20.88
C GLN A 117 0.96 1.02 19.56
N ALA A 118 0.67 2.10 18.84
CA ALA A 118 0.21 2.08 17.46
C ALA A 118 1.40 1.85 16.51
N VAL A 119 1.16 1.08 15.45
CA VAL A 119 2.11 0.88 14.36
C VAL A 119 1.85 1.94 13.29
N VAL A 120 2.73 2.92 13.18
CA VAL A 120 2.65 4.00 12.18
C VAL A 120 3.49 3.63 10.96
N TYR A 121 2.91 3.73 9.76
CA TYR A 121 3.58 3.32 8.53
C TYR A 121 3.56 4.39 7.44
N SER A 122 4.60 4.35 6.60
CA SER A 122 4.65 4.97 5.28
C SER A 122 5.25 3.98 4.30
N LEU A 123 4.43 3.46 3.40
CA LEU A 123 4.80 2.42 2.44
C LEU A 123 4.68 2.97 1.03
N THR A 124 5.71 2.73 0.21
CA THR A 124 5.65 3.01 -1.22
C THR A 124 5.78 1.70 -1.97
N PHE A 125 4.88 1.47 -2.92
CA PHE A 125 4.92 0.37 -3.86
C PHE A 125 5.16 0.90 -5.26
N ARG A 126 5.73 0.09 -6.13
CA ARG A 126 5.81 0.37 -7.57
C ARG A 126 5.13 -0.77 -8.32
N GLU A 127 4.32 -0.42 -9.30
CA GLU A 127 3.74 -1.42 -10.18
C GLU A 127 4.79 -1.88 -11.19
N ILE A 128 4.96 -3.21 -11.28
CA ILE A 128 5.85 -3.89 -12.21
C ILE A 128 5.12 -5.11 -12.74
N SER A 129 4.89 -5.16 -14.06
CA SER A 129 4.29 -6.32 -14.75
C SER A 129 2.95 -6.80 -14.16
N GLY A 130 2.07 -5.87 -13.77
CA GLY A 130 0.76 -6.16 -13.17
C GLY A 130 0.77 -6.35 -11.65
N GLY A 131 1.94 -6.28 -10.99
CA GLY A 131 2.08 -6.51 -9.55
C GLY A 131 2.65 -5.31 -8.79
N TRP A 132 2.16 -5.09 -7.57
CA TRP A 132 2.67 -4.06 -6.65
C TRP A 132 3.84 -4.60 -5.83
N MET A 133 5.05 -4.15 -6.14
CA MET A 133 6.27 -4.53 -5.44
C MET A 133 6.71 -3.46 -4.44
N ILE A 134 7.36 -3.86 -3.34
CA ILE A 134 7.80 -2.91 -2.31
C ILE A 134 8.90 -2.01 -2.86
N HIS A 135 8.72 -0.69 -2.75
CA HIS A 135 9.71 0.30 -3.18
C HIS A 135 10.32 1.07 -1.99
N LYS A 136 9.54 1.32 -0.93
CA LYS A 136 10.02 1.95 0.31
C LYS A 136 9.21 1.49 1.51
N ILE A 137 9.87 1.31 2.65
CA ILE A 137 9.24 0.94 3.92
C ILE A 137 9.70 1.93 5.00
N VAL A 138 8.75 2.47 5.74
CA VAL A 138 8.99 3.16 7.00
C VAL A 138 7.96 2.66 8.01
N VAL A 139 8.44 2.20 9.17
CA VAL A 139 7.61 1.69 10.28
C VAL A 139 8.11 2.28 11.58
N ASN A 140 7.20 2.80 12.39
CA ASN A 140 7.50 3.36 13.70
C ASN A 140 6.43 2.92 14.71
N LEU A 141 6.80 2.93 15.99
CA LEU A 141 5.88 2.72 17.11
C LEU A 141 5.68 4.02 17.86
N GLN A 142 4.44 4.33 18.19
CA GLN A 142 4.08 5.49 19.00
C GLN A 142 3.01 5.12 20.03
N PRO A 143 2.92 5.80 21.18
CA PRO A 143 1.80 5.61 22.09
C PRO A 143 0.46 5.78 21.37
N THR A 144 -0.45 4.83 21.56
CA THR A 144 -1.69 4.71 20.77
C THR A 144 -2.59 5.92 20.94
N ASP A 145 -2.69 6.41 22.17
CA ASP A 145 -3.44 7.60 22.57
C ASP A 145 -2.94 8.87 21.86
N VAL A 146 -1.62 9.01 21.68
CA VAL A 146 -1.02 10.12 20.93
C VAL A 146 -1.44 10.07 19.46
N VAL A 147 -1.38 8.89 18.83
CA VAL A 147 -1.73 8.73 17.41
C VAL A 147 -3.22 8.96 17.17
N ILE A 148 -4.09 8.37 17.98
CA ILE A 148 -5.55 8.53 17.85
C ILE A 148 -5.95 10.00 18.03
N SER A 149 -5.39 10.67 19.03
CA SER A 149 -5.69 12.10 19.29
C SER A 149 -5.25 12.98 18.12
N ALA A 150 -4.08 12.71 17.53
CA ALA A 150 -3.61 13.45 16.36
C ALA A 150 -4.48 13.21 15.12
N ALA A 151 -4.91 11.97 14.87
CA ALA A 151 -5.77 11.62 13.74
C ALA A 151 -7.16 12.27 13.83
N GLN A 152 -7.72 12.41 15.03
CA GLN A 152 -9.01 13.07 15.26
C GLN A 152 -8.95 14.58 15.03
N LYS A 153 -7.79 15.22 15.25
CA LYS A 153 -7.60 16.66 15.08
C LYS A 153 -7.62 17.11 13.61
N TYR A 154 -7.39 16.21 12.67
CA TYR A 154 -7.42 16.48 11.23
C TYR A 154 -8.32 15.47 10.51
N PRO A 155 -9.66 15.60 10.61
CA PRO A 155 -10.56 14.74 9.87
C PRO A 155 -10.25 14.82 8.38
N ARG A 156 -10.32 13.68 7.68
CA ARG A 156 -10.32 13.64 6.22
C ARG A 156 -11.37 14.62 5.71
N HIS A 157 -10.96 15.68 5.01
CA HIS A 157 -11.89 16.53 4.27
C HIS A 157 -12.67 15.62 3.32
N SER A 158 -13.90 15.29 3.69
CA SER A 158 -14.85 14.70 2.76
C SER A 158 -15.20 15.79 1.74
N PRO A 159 -15.16 15.54 0.42
CA PRO A 159 -15.76 16.47 -0.51
C PRO A 159 -17.24 16.58 -0.13
N SER A 160 -17.64 17.80 0.23
CA SER A 160 -19.04 18.17 0.47
C SER A 160 -19.90 17.60 -0.65
N ARG A 161 -20.76 16.64 -0.29
CA ARG A 161 -21.78 16.11 -1.18
C ARG A 161 -22.85 17.20 -1.32
N GLY A 162 -22.70 18.04 -2.33
CA GLY A 162 -23.74 18.84 -2.99
C GLY A 162 -24.69 19.64 -2.08
N SER A 163 -24.41 20.92 -1.88
CA SER A 163 -25.49 21.91 -1.80
C SER A 163 -25.96 22.19 -3.23
N VAL A 164 -26.97 21.45 -3.69
CA VAL A 164 -27.76 21.90 -4.84
C VAL A 164 -28.49 23.18 -4.39
N PRO A 165 -28.27 24.35 -5.03
CA PRO A 165 -29.13 25.49 -4.77
C PRO A 165 -30.50 25.16 -5.36
N VAL A 166 -31.49 24.98 -4.50
CA VAL A 166 -32.90 24.96 -4.90
C VAL A 166 -33.22 26.36 -5.44
N SER A 167 -33.34 26.49 -6.76
CA SER A 167 -33.85 27.70 -7.39
C SER A 167 -35.32 27.90 -6.99
N PRO A 168 -35.75 29.09 -6.56
CA PRO A 168 -37.16 29.35 -6.30
C PRO A 168 -37.94 29.38 -7.63
N VAL A 169 -39.07 28.68 -7.65
CA VAL A 169 -40.06 28.71 -8.74
C VAL A 169 -40.68 30.11 -8.81
N SER A 170 -40.48 30.81 -9.93
CA SER A 170 -41.21 32.05 -10.24
C SER A 170 -42.69 31.71 -10.48
N GLN A 171 -43.57 32.17 -9.60
CA GLN A 171 -45.01 32.13 -9.84
C GLN A 171 -45.37 33.17 -10.91
N THR A 172 -45.84 32.70 -12.06
CA THR A 172 -46.45 33.54 -13.10
C THR A 172 -47.82 34.00 -12.60
N ALA A 173 -47.94 35.27 -12.21
CA ALA A 173 -49.21 35.92 -11.97
C ALA A 173 -49.91 36.21 -13.31
N VAL A 174 -50.97 35.46 -13.59
CA VAL A 174 -51.96 35.79 -14.61
C VAL A 174 -52.78 36.98 -14.11
N ARG A 175 -52.64 38.14 -14.76
CA ARG A 175 -53.59 39.25 -14.60
C ARG A 175 -54.70 39.13 -15.65
N ARG A 176 -55.93 39.20 -15.17
CA ARG A 176 -57.16 39.42 -15.95
C ARG A 176 -57.25 40.87 -16.41
#